data_AF-A0A1Y6CVV2-F1
#
_entry.id   AF-A0A1Y6CVV2-F1
#
_cell.length_a   1.000
_cell.length_b   1.000
_cell.length_c   1.000
_cell.angle_alpha   90.00
_cell.angle_beta   90.00
_cell.angle_gamma   90.00
#
_symmetry.space_group_name_H-M   'P 1'
#
loop_
_entity.id
_entity.type
_entity.pdbx_description
1 polymer ?
#
loop_
_entity_poly.entity_id
_entity_poly.type
_entity_poly.pdbx_seq_one_letter_code
_entity_poly.pdbx_strand_id
1 'polypeptide(L)'
;MGCSIGTASATGTIRNDDCSLSIAATDADKFEGDDGATDFTFTVTRTGPTTSDVSVDWAVSGSGGNPATGADFVGGAFPAGTLTIPAGQTSGVIAVQVQGDTDVEPDQGFTVTISNPVLG
;
A
#
# COMPACT_ATOMS: atom_id res chain seq x y z
N MET A 1 -49.81 4.85 -46.82
CA MET A 1 -49.00 3.98 -45.93
C MET A 1 -48.33 4.86 -44.90
N GLY A 2 -48.42 4.52 -43.62
CA GLY A 2 -47.89 5.35 -42.52
C GLY A 2 -46.82 4.59 -41.73
N CYS A 3 -45.78 5.29 -41.32
CA CYS A 3 -44.73 4.78 -40.45
C CYS A 3 -44.95 5.32 -39.03
N SER A 4 -44.76 4.50 -38.00
CA SER A 4 -44.83 4.91 -36.59
C SER A 4 -43.54 4.56 -35.87
N ILE A 5 -43.18 5.38 -34.88
CA ILE A 5 -42.03 5.10 -34.02
C ILE A 5 -42.44 3.97 -33.05
N GLY A 6 -41.72 2.84 -33.10
CA GLY A 6 -41.94 1.72 -32.18
C GLY A 6 -41.31 1.92 -30.80
N THR A 7 -40.12 2.54 -30.75
CA THR A 7 -39.43 2.86 -29.50
C THR A 7 -38.70 4.18 -29.68
N ALA A 8 -39.11 5.19 -28.92
CA ALA A 8 -38.67 6.57 -29.11
C ALA A 8 -37.42 6.94 -28.29
N SER A 9 -37.01 6.10 -27.35
CA SER A 9 -35.85 6.36 -26.50
C SER A 9 -35.22 5.08 -25.96
N ALA A 10 -33.95 5.21 -25.58
CA ALA A 10 -33.18 4.25 -24.82
C ALA A 10 -32.33 5.02 -23.79
N THR A 11 -31.84 4.34 -22.77
CA THR A 11 -30.97 4.93 -21.74
C THR A 11 -29.54 4.40 -21.87
N GLY A 12 -28.57 5.21 -21.41
CA GLY A 12 -27.17 4.84 -21.26
C GLY A 12 -26.68 5.09 -19.84
N THR A 13 -25.52 4.54 -19.48
CA THR A 13 -24.87 4.73 -18.17
C THR A 13 -23.41 5.11 -18.37
N ILE A 14 -22.95 6.14 -17.66
CA ILE A 14 -21.54 6.46 -17.51
C ILE A 14 -21.08 5.84 -16.20
N ARG A 15 -20.02 5.03 -16.25
CA ARG A 15 -19.42 4.40 -15.06
C ARG A 15 -18.16 5.17 -14.69
N ASN A 16 -17.96 5.39 -13.39
CA ASN A 16 -16.72 5.94 -12.89
C ASN A 16 -15.59 4.93 -13.09
N ASP A 17 -14.51 5.37 -13.74
CA ASP A 17 -13.30 4.59 -13.98
C ASP A 17 -12.12 5.03 -13.11
N ASP A 18 -12.32 6.01 -12.22
CA ASP A 18 -11.28 6.48 -11.31
C ASP A 18 -10.97 5.46 -10.20
N CYS A 19 -9.69 5.30 -9.90
CA CYS A 19 -9.20 4.52 -8.76
C CYS A 19 -8.58 5.40 -7.67
N SER A 20 -8.61 4.94 -6.43
CA SER A 20 -7.85 5.55 -5.33
C SER A 20 -7.13 4.48 -4.51
N LEU A 21 -6.03 4.87 -3.87
CA LEU A 21 -5.21 4.02 -3.02
C LEU A 21 -5.04 4.65 -1.64
N SER A 22 -5.10 3.81 -0.61
CA SER A 22 -4.78 4.19 0.77
C SER A 22 -3.91 3.12 1.41
N ILE A 23 -3.13 3.50 2.42
CA ILE A 23 -2.29 2.60 3.21
C ILE A 23 -2.69 2.68 4.68
N ALA A 24 -2.68 1.54 5.37
CA ALA A 24 -2.90 1.45 6.81
C ALA A 24 -1.89 0.50 7.44
N ALA A 25 -1.37 0.85 8.62
CA ALA A 25 -0.65 -0.06 9.48
C ALA A 25 -1.63 -1.11 10.03
N THR A 26 -1.42 -2.39 9.70
CA THR A 26 -2.31 -3.48 10.11
C THR A 26 -1.72 -4.35 11.21
N ASP A 27 -0.40 -4.42 11.31
CA ASP A 27 0.35 -5.04 12.40
C ASP A 27 1.74 -4.39 12.47
N ALA A 28 1.85 -3.22 13.11
CA ALA A 28 3.06 -2.39 13.06
C ALA A 28 3.40 -1.67 14.39
N ASP A 29 2.87 -2.17 15.51
CA ASP A 29 3.26 -1.75 16.87
C ASP A 29 3.66 -3.02 17.63
N LYS A 30 4.96 -3.30 17.63
CA LYS A 30 5.56 -4.58 18.01
C LYS A 30 6.97 -4.36 18.54
N PHE A 31 7.48 -5.31 19.30
CA PHE A 31 8.90 -5.37 19.62
C PHE A 31 9.70 -5.88 18.43
N GLU A 32 10.92 -5.36 18.23
CA GLU A 32 11.85 -5.83 17.19
C GLU A 32 12.39 -7.24 17.45
N GLY A 33 12.57 -7.59 18.74
CA GLY A 33 13.13 -8.88 19.18
C GLY A 33 14.66 -8.83 19.33
N ASP A 34 15.24 -9.85 19.96
CA ASP A 34 16.67 -9.86 20.30
C ASP A 34 17.61 -10.28 19.14
N ASP A 35 17.05 -10.91 18.09
CA ASP A 35 17.77 -11.43 16.92
C ASP A 35 16.78 -11.64 15.76
N GLY A 36 17.31 -11.86 14.55
CA GLY A 36 16.52 -12.17 13.36
C GLY A 36 15.75 -10.96 12.84
N ALA A 37 14.58 -11.20 12.28
CA ALA A 37 13.76 -10.14 11.71
C ALA A 37 12.31 -10.26 12.17
N THR A 38 11.70 -9.14 12.49
CA THR A 38 10.27 -9.02 12.79
C THR A 38 9.57 -8.28 11.66
N ASP A 39 8.52 -8.90 11.11
CA ASP A 39 7.70 -8.29 10.06
C ASP A 39 6.70 -7.30 10.66
N PHE A 40 6.76 -6.05 10.18
CA PHE A 40 5.75 -5.01 10.38
C PHE A 40 4.94 -4.88 9.10
N THR A 41 3.61 -5.01 9.19
CA THR A 41 2.75 -5.12 8.01
C THR A 41 1.87 -3.90 7.80
N PHE A 42 1.80 -3.48 6.54
CA PHE A 42 1.00 -2.37 6.08
C PHE A 42 0.15 -2.83 4.90
N THR A 43 -1.16 -2.63 4.98
CA THR A 43 -2.09 -2.99 3.92
C THR A 43 -2.39 -1.79 3.05
N VAL A 44 -2.13 -1.91 1.75
CA VAL A 44 -2.55 -0.95 0.73
C VAL A 44 -3.90 -1.40 0.17
N THR A 45 -4.89 -0.52 0.17
CA THR A 45 -6.26 -0.79 -0.31
C THR A 45 -6.56 0.05 -1.53
N ARG A 46 -7.16 -0.57 -2.54
CA ARG A 46 -7.68 0.05 -3.76
C ARG A 46 -9.19 0.18 -3.70
N THR A 47 -9.71 1.33 -4.11
CA THR A 47 -11.14 1.50 -4.44
C THR A 47 -11.31 1.90 -5.90
N GLY A 48 -12.52 1.74 -6.43
CA GLY A 48 -12.83 1.94 -7.85
C GLY A 48 -12.79 0.64 -8.66
N PRO A 49 -12.65 0.72 -9.99
CA PRO A 49 -12.58 -0.46 -10.85
C PRO A 49 -11.35 -1.31 -10.51
N THR A 50 -11.47 -2.63 -10.68
CA THR A 50 -10.39 -3.61 -10.47
C THR A 50 -10.07 -4.40 -11.75
N THR A 51 -10.47 -3.90 -12.91
CA THR A 51 -10.35 -4.64 -14.19
C THR A 51 -8.92 -4.73 -14.73
N SER A 52 -8.01 -3.86 -14.28
CA SER A 52 -6.57 -3.93 -14.50
C SER A 52 -5.84 -3.98 -13.17
N ASP A 53 -4.56 -4.34 -13.18
CA ASP A 53 -3.68 -4.20 -12.03
C ASP A 53 -3.37 -2.72 -11.74
N VAL A 54 -2.86 -2.46 -10.53
CA VAL A 54 -2.32 -1.17 -10.15
C VAL A 54 -1.04 -1.39 -9.36
N SER A 55 -0.02 -0.58 -9.63
CA SER A 55 1.23 -0.58 -8.85
C SER A 55 1.46 0.75 -8.13
N VAL A 56 2.15 0.70 -7.01
CA VAL A 56 2.69 1.87 -6.29
C VAL A 56 4.12 1.61 -5.86
N ASP A 57 4.93 2.65 -5.89
CA ASP A 57 6.21 2.66 -5.20
C ASP A 57 5.97 2.92 -3.72
N TRP A 58 6.83 2.36 -2.86
CA TRP A 58 6.80 2.59 -1.42
C TRP A 58 8.22 2.77 -0.87
N ALA A 59 8.35 3.60 0.17
CA ALA A 59 9.61 3.83 0.88
C ALA A 59 9.39 4.07 2.36
N VAL A 60 10.35 3.63 3.17
CA VAL A 60 10.40 3.83 4.62
C VAL A 60 11.23 5.06 4.96
N SER A 61 10.81 5.81 5.98
CA SER A 61 11.60 6.86 6.62
C SER A 61 11.35 6.87 8.12
N GLY A 62 12.37 7.21 8.93
CA GLY A 62 12.21 7.43 10.37
C GLY A 62 11.24 8.56 10.69
N SER A 63 10.53 8.46 11.82
CA SER A 63 9.54 9.45 12.26
C SER A 63 9.39 9.48 13.79
N GLY A 64 8.73 10.51 14.32
CA GLY A 64 8.50 10.65 15.76
C GLY A 64 9.69 11.25 16.53
N GLY A 65 9.71 11.04 17.85
CA GLY A 65 10.72 11.60 18.76
C GLY A 65 12.07 10.89 18.72
N ASN A 66 12.07 9.58 18.51
CA ASN A 66 13.25 8.77 18.24
C ASN A 66 13.04 8.12 16.87
N PRO A 67 13.44 8.77 15.76
CA PRO A 67 13.21 8.21 14.43
C PRO A 67 14.11 7.00 14.20
N ALA A 68 13.54 5.93 13.66
CA ALA A 68 14.30 4.79 13.19
C ALA A 68 15.28 5.19 12.08
N THR A 69 16.41 4.51 12.00
CA THR A 69 17.46 4.69 10.99
C THR A 69 17.51 3.51 10.03
N GLY A 70 18.38 3.57 9.03
CA GLY A 70 18.59 2.42 8.14
C GLY A 70 19.14 1.19 8.86
N ALA A 71 19.86 1.36 9.97
CA ALA A 71 20.48 0.25 10.70
C ALA A 71 19.44 -0.69 11.33
N ASP A 72 18.29 -0.14 11.72
CA ASP A 72 17.19 -0.82 12.41
C ASP A 72 16.40 -1.76 11.47
N PHE A 73 16.71 -1.76 10.18
CA PHE A 73 16.07 -2.61 9.17
C PHE A 73 17.03 -3.64 8.60
N VAL A 74 16.48 -4.78 8.20
CA VAL A 74 17.25 -5.82 7.51
C VAL A 74 17.91 -5.22 6.26
N GLY A 75 19.24 -5.33 6.19
CA GLY A 75 20.05 -4.78 5.10
C GLY A 75 20.72 -3.43 5.42
N GLY A 76 20.47 -2.84 6.59
CA GLY A 76 21.19 -1.64 7.06
C GLY A 76 20.87 -0.36 6.26
N ALA A 77 19.71 -0.32 5.60
CA ALA A 77 19.21 0.84 4.87
C ALA A 77 17.68 0.90 4.95
N PHE A 78 17.09 2.08 4.73
CA PHE A 78 15.64 2.21 4.66
C PHE A 78 15.05 1.35 3.54
N PRO A 79 14.11 0.42 3.84
CA PRO A 79 13.46 -0.39 2.83
C PRO A 79 12.62 0.43 1.87
N ALA A 80 12.61 0.01 0.61
CA ALA A 80 11.76 0.58 -0.44
C ALA A 80 11.48 -0.48 -1.51
N GLY A 81 10.44 -0.27 -2.31
CA GLY A 81 10.10 -1.17 -3.41
C GLY A 81 8.85 -0.76 -4.17
N THR A 82 8.28 -1.71 -4.91
CA THR A 82 7.03 -1.54 -5.63
C THR A 82 6.05 -2.63 -5.19
N LEU A 83 4.81 -2.25 -4.88
CA LEU A 83 3.70 -3.17 -4.64
C LEU A 83 2.78 -3.16 -5.85
N THR A 84 2.43 -4.34 -6.35
CA THR A 84 1.38 -4.50 -7.37
C THR A 84 0.16 -5.17 -6.74
N ILE A 85 -1.02 -4.56 -6.92
CA ILE A 85 -2.33 -5.15 -6.64
C ILE A 85 -2.87 -5.68 -7.98
N PRO A 86 -2.91 -7.02 -8.19
CA PRO A 86 -3.35 -7.60 -9.45
C PRO A 86 -4.81 -7.28 -9.80
N ALA A 87 -5.15 -7.35 -11.08
CA ALA A 87 -6.53 -7.26 -11.54
C ALA A 87 -7.44 -8.24 -10.76
N GLY A 88 -8.63 -7.77 -10.41
CA GLY A 88 -9.60 -8.48 -9.59
C GLY A 88 -9.38 -8.36 -8.07
N GLN A 89 -8.23 -7.84 -7.62
CA GLN A 89 -7.94 -7.64 -6.20
C GLN A 89 -8.14 -6.19 -5.78
N THR A 90 -8.42 -6.00 -4.48
CA THR A 90 -8.63 -4.69 -3.86
C THR A 90 -7.57 -4.35 -2.82
N SER A 91 -6.61 -5.23 -2.54
CA SER A 91 -5.56 -4.96 -1.57
C SER A 91 -4.27 -5.69 -1.86
N GLY A 92 -3.18 -5.19 -1.29
CA GLY A 92 -1.87 -5.82 -1.24
C GLY A 92 -1.17 -5.47 0.07
N VAL A 93 -0.12 -6.21 0.42
CA VAL A 93 0.59 -6.07 1.70
C VAL A 93 2.04 -5.69 1.45
N ILE A 94 2.51 -4.68 2.19
CA ILE A 94 3.92 -4.34 2.34
C ILE A 94 4.36 -4.89 3.69
N ALA A 95 5.39 -5.73 3.69
CA ALA A 95 6.06 -6.22 4.88
C ALA A 95 7.42 -5.52 5.00
N VAL A 96 7.63 -4.82 6.11
CA VAL A 96 8.89 -4.16 6.46
C VAL A 96 9.57 -5.02 7.52
N GLN A 97 10.80 -5.44 7.25
CA GLN A 97 11.59 -6.28 8.14
C GLN A 97 12.46 -5.41 9.05
N VAL A 98 12.09 -5.34 10.33
CA VAL A 98 12.88 -4.70 11.38
C VAL A 98 13.89 -5.73 11.89
N GLN A 99 15.16 -5.33 11.99
CA GLN A 99 16.25 -6.18 12.46
C GLN A 99 16.23 -6.20 13.98
N GLY A 100 16.11 -7.38 14.58
CA GLY A 100 16.23 -7.50 16.03
C GLY A 100 17.69 -7.45 16.49
N ASP A 101 17.93 -6.85 17.65
CA ASP A 101 19.21 -6.85 18.34
C ASP A 101 19.06 -6.70 19.86
N THR A 102 20.19 -6.64 20.58
CA THR A 102 20.23 -6.63 22.05
C THR A 102 20.67 -5.28 22.64
N ASP A 103 20.87 -4.27 21.80
CA ASP A 103 21.25 -2.94 22.24
C ASP A 103 20.07 -2.28 22.96
N VAL A 104 20.38 -1.41 23.93
CA VAL A 104 19.34 -0.73 24.71
C VAL A 104 18.98 0.57 24.01
N GLU A 105 17.84 0.56 23.33
CA GLU A 105 17.32 1.68 22.57
C GLU A 105 15.95 2.15 23.11
N PRO A 106 15.57 3.42 22.88
CA PRO A 106 14.21 3.88 23.15
C PRO A 106 13.23 3.39 22.06
N ASP A 107 11.92 3.43 22.33
CA ASP A 107 10.91 3.17 21.29
C ASP A 107 11.12 4.13 20.10
N GLN A 108 11.28 3.55 18.92
CA GLN A 108 11.53 4.27 17.67
C GLN A 108 10.32 4.26 16.73
N GLY A 109 10.19 5.31 15.91
CA GLY A 109 9.13 5.45 14.94
C GLY A 109 9.63 5.41 13.50
N PHE A 110 8.83 4.84 12.60
CA PHE A 110 9.01 4.97 11.15
C PHE A 110 7.68 5.13 10.42
N THR A 111 7.74 5.49 9.15
CA THR A 111 6.57 5.71 8.29
C THR A 111 6.82 5.11 6.92
N VAL A 112 5.82 4.36 6.42
CA VAL A 112 5.78 3.88 5.04
C VAL A 112 4.96 4.85 4.20
N THR A 113 5.58 5.41 3.17
CA THR A 113 4.92 6.30 2.21
C THR A 113 4.76 5.60 0.88
N ILE A 114 3.54 5.63 0.32
CA ILE A 114 3.27 5.17 -1.05
C ILE A 114 3.30 6.35 -2.03
N SER A 115 3.75 6.11 -3.26
CA SER A 115 3.87 7.12 -4.32
C SER A 115 3.75 6.49 -5.71
N ASN A 116 3.74 7.33 -6.75
CA ASN A 116 3.74 6.90 -8.16
C ASN A 116 2.71 5.81 -8.50
N PRO A 117 1.40 6.05 -8.28
CA PRO A 117 0.38 5.09 -8.68
C PRO A 117 0.35 4.96 -10.21
N VAL A 118 0.44 3.73 -10.72
CA VAL A 118 0.37 3.40 -12.15
C VAL A 118 -0.68 2.32 -12.36
N LEU A 119 -1.63 2.58 -13.25
CA LEU A 119 -2.57 1.57 -13.74
C LEU A 119 -1.93 0.78 -14.89
N GLY A 120 -2.13 -0.54 -14.88
CA GLY A 120 -1.77 -1.42 -15.99
C GLY A 120 -2.81 -1.47 -17.10
#